data_AF-A0A1I4C2T7-F1
#
_entry.id   AF-A0A1I4C2T7-F1
#
_cell.length_a   1.000
_cell.length_b   1.000
_cell.length_c   1.000
_cell.angle_alpha   90.00
_cell.angle_beta   90.00
_cell.angle_gamma   90.00
#
_symmetry.space_group_name_H-M   'P 1'
#
loop_
_entity.id
_entity.type
_entity.pdbx_description
1 polymer ?
#
loop_
_entity_poly.entity_id
_entity_poly.type
_entity_poly.pdbx_seq_one_letter_code
_entity_poly.pdbx_strand_id
1 'polypeptide(L)'
;MRFRRLGAGYRRVVIKTRMAALKLGSQAAGAHLRYLVRDGVTRDGRPASLYDRDGESVDGAAFTARGAGDRRQFRFIVAPEDGADLSDMRAFTRDLMSQMERDLGTKLDWVAVDHFNTGHPHSHVVVRGKDAFGKDLIIAQDYLTHGLRHRAQELATLELGLQTEQEIARKRQAEITAERFTDIDRGLVADMTAERTIDMRPAAGQVRADRDATLRQGRLKTLERMDLAEQVSPGVWRLSEDLEPTLRGLGERGDIIRAMSRAVSRRGREANPETFVVDPAGEPSTPKAGRVIDKRLTDELGDRVGLVVDGIDGRVRHVEVDGDTAAEIRIGAVVETGTAPASRPADRTIAALAEDGVYRPSDHRQRLVSGEMKLPPGANADDLVEAHVRRLEALRRAGVVERWSQDAWSIPKDFATRAEAFEQGRRSQVRLLSAFDLESQIRSDGATWLDRHLVGGGRLETAPQGFGGEVERALDRRRETLLRQGHATRGADGAWRARSGLLATLERQEVSRRGEAMAKGGSLPFRMPEPGKAVRGKLVDSVQLASGKFAVIEGHMDFALVPWRPVMERYRGREIAGTVEIGGTISWQLRRGRGLGI
;
A
#
# COMPACT_ATOMS: atom_id res chain seq x y z
N MET A 1 37.95 7.38 3.45
CA MET A 1 38.01 8.55 4.36
C MET A 1 37.80 8.05 5.79
N ARG A 2 38.69 8.38 6.75
CA ARG A 2 38.43 8.13 8.18
C ARG A 2 37.70 9.36 8.74
N PHE A 3 36.44 9.20 9.10
CA PHE A 3 35.66 10.26 9.75
C PHE A 3 36.04 10.32 11.23
N ARG A 4 36.36 11.52 11.74
CA ARG A 4 36.70 11.72 13.16
C ARG A 4 35.43 11.55 13.98
N ARG A 5 35.51 10.97 15.18
CA ARG A 5 34.33 10.86 16.06
C ARG A 5 33.93 12.28 16.47
N LEU A 6 32.71 12.70 16.13
CA LEU A 6 32.19 14.02 16.51
C LEU A 6 32.14 14.13 18.05
N GLY A 7 32.43 15.32 18.57
CA GLY A 7 32.48 15.58 20.01
C GLY A 7 31.12 15.57 20.69
N ALA A 8 31.09 15.69 22.02
CA ALA A 8 29.85 15.89 22.76
C ALA A 8 29.14 17.18 22.30
N GLY A 9 27.81 17.15 22.24
CA GLY A 9 26.98 18.30 21.89
C GLY A 9 26.79 18.58 20.38
N TYR A 10 27.35 17.76 19.47
CA TYR A 10 27.05 17.92 18.04
C TYR A 10 25.57 17.67 17.74
N ARG A 11 24.99 18.48 16.83
CA ARG A 11 23.62 18.29 16.37
C ARG A 11 23.47 16.92 15.71
N ARG A 12 22.35 16.26 15.99
CA ARG A 12 22.07 14.92 15.47
C ARG A 12 21.27 15.02 14.19
N VAL A 13 21.67 14.20 13.21
CA VAL A 13 20.95 14.02 11.96
C VAL A 13 20.81 12.53 11.71
N VAL A 14 19.58 12.09 11.49
CA VAL A 14 19.30 10.75 11.01
C VAL A 14 19.40 10.78 9.49
N ILE A 15 20.23 9.88 8.95
CA ILE A 15 20.26 9.59 7.51
C ILE A 15 19.89 8.14 7.33
N LYS A 16 18.79 7.93 6.58
CA LYS A 16 18.43 6.62 6.04
C LYS A 16 18.81 6.60 4.55
N THR A 17 19.38 5.50 4.10
CA THR A 17 19.88 5.33 2.74
C THR A 17 19.32 4.05 2.13
N ARG A 18 18.86 4.10 0.88
CA ARG A 18 18.55 2.90 0.09
C ARG A 18 19.09 3.02 -1.33
N MET A 19 19.64 1.92 -1.82
CA MET A 19 19.95 1.73 -3.23
C MET A 19 18.81 0.95 -3.88
N ALA A 20 17.99 1.62 -4.67
CA ALA A 20 16.88 1.00 -5.39
C ALA A 20 17.37 0.45 -6.73
N ALA A 21 17.22 -0.86 -6.96
CA ALA A 21 17.44 -1.46 -8.28
C ALA A 21 16.26 -1.12 -9.20
N LEU A 22 16.54 -0.54 -10.37
CA LEU A 22 15.51 -0.15 -11.32
C LEU A 22 15.37 -1.20 -12.42
N LYS A 23 14.13 -1.62 -12.68
CA LYS A 23 13.80 -2.43 -13.87
C LYS A 23 13.57 -1.50 -15.05
N LEU A 24 14.16 -1.81 -16.21
CA LEU A 24 13.91 -1.05 -17.45
C LEU A 24 12.41 -0.97 -17.74
N GLY A 25 11.91 0.25 -17.97
CA GLY A 25 10.50 0.52 -18.26
C GLY A 25 9.56 0.55 -17.05
N SER A 26 10.06 0.40 -15.81
CA SER A 26 9.23 0.51 -14.60
C SER A 26 8.79 1.95 -14.33
N GLN A 27 7.52 2.12 -13.93
CA GLN A 27 6.96 3.42 -13.50
C GLN A 27 7.24 3.73 -12.02
N ALA A 28 7.89 2.82 -11.28
CA ALA A 28 8.08 2.93 -9.84
C ALA A 28 8.86 4.18 -9.41
N ALA A 29 9.89 4.59 -10.16
CA ALA A 29 10.66 5.80 -9.86
C ALA A 29 9.80 7.08 -9.95
N GLY A 30 9.00 7.20 -11.02
CA GLY A 30 8.09 8.33 -11.18
C GLY A 30 6.92 8.30 -10.19
N ALA A 31 6.42 7.10 -9.85
CA ALA A 31 5.39 6.93 -8.83
C ALA A 31 5.89 7.36 -7.45
N HIS A 32 7.12 6.99 -7.09
CA HIS A 32 7.77 7.41 -5.85
C HIS A 32 7.88 8.94 -5.77
N LEU A 33 8.38 9.62 -6.82
CA LEU A 33 8.49 11.08 -6.81
C LEU A 33 7.14 11.79 -6.69
N ARG A 34 6.11 11.32 -7.42
CA ARG A 34 4.75 11.85 -7.29
C ARG A 34 4.20 11.67 -5.88
N TYR A 35 4.49 10.53 -5.26
CA TYR A 35 4.10 10.27 -3.89
C TYR A 35 4.80 11.26 -2.93
N LEU A 36 6.13 11.44 -3.05
CA LEU A 36 6.89 12.34 -2.19
C LEU A 36 6.38 13.79 -2.28
N VAL A 37 6.01 14.26 -3.47
CA VAL A 37 5.43 15.60 -3.68
C VAL A 37 4.03 15.72 -3.07
N ARG A 38 3.18 14.72 -3.28
CA ARG A 38 1.78 14.76 -2.85
C ARG A 38 1.65 14.75 -1.32
N ASP A 39 2.48 13.95 -0.67
CA ASP A 39 2.47 13.81 0.78
C ASP A 39 3.32 14.86 1.48
N GLY A 40 4.27 15.48 0.77
CA GLY A 40 5.07 16.55 1.32
C GLY A 40 4.25 17.80 1.57
N VAL A 41 4.45 18.38 2.74
CA VAL A 41 3.90 19.69 3.10
C VAL A 41 5.06 20.58 3.53
N THR A 42 5.10 21.80 3.01
CA THR A 42 6.09 22.81 3.39
C THR A 42 5.82 23.37 4.79
N ARG A 43 6.78 24.12 5.35
CA ARG A 43 6.67 24.73 6.69
C ARG A 43 5.40 25.57 6.88
N ASP A 44 4.91 26.19 5.82
CA ASP A 44 3.71 27.05 5.79
C ASP A 44 2.41 26.29 5.44
N GLY A 45 2.45 24.95 5.40
CA GLY A 45 1.24 24.14 5.18
C GLY A 45 0.84 23.98 3.71
N ARG A 46 1.63 24.47 2.75
CA ARG A 46 1.37 24.30 1.31
C ARG A 46 1.85 22.93 0.80
N PRO A 47 1.31 22.43 -0.33
CA PRO A 47 1.85 21.24 -0.98
C PRO A 47 3.32 21.44 -1.33
N ALA A 48 4.15 20.44 -1.04
CA ALA A 48 5.57 20.53 -1.33
C ALA A 48 5.85 20.43 -2.84
N SER A 49 6.95 21.04 -3.27
CA SER A 49 7.45 20.97 -4.64
C SER A 49 8.83 20.30 -4.65
N LEU A 50 9.16 19.61 -5.74
CA LEU A 50 10.53 19.17 -5.96
C LEU A 50 11.42 20.39 -6.16
N TYR A 51 12.59 20.37 -5.57
CA TYR A 51 13.68 21.30 -5.84
C TYR A 51 14.95 20.52 -6.17
N ASP A 52 15.90 21.17 -6.83
CA ASP A 52 17.24 20.64 -7.07
C ASP A 52 18.29 21.67 -6.65
N ARG A 53 19.49 21.57 -7.23
CA ARG A 53 20.58 22.50 -7.00
C ARG A 53 20.18 23.95 -7.30
N ASP A 54 19.48 24.17 -8.41
CA ASP A 54 19.34 25.49 -9.03
C ASP A 54 17.87 25.96 -9.05
N GLY A 55 16.90 25.04 -8.99
CA GLY A 55 15.46 25.32 -9.11
C GLY A 55 14.64 24.97 -7.87
N GLU A 56 13.53 25.68 -7.68
CA GLU A 56 12.58 25.54 -6.55
C GLU A 56 11.32 24.71 -6.90
N SER A 57 11.09 24.45 -8.19
CA SER A 57 9.93 23.72 -8.72
C SER A 57 10.35 22.92 -9.96
N VAL A 58 10.94 21.76 -9.72
CA VAL A 58 11.48 20.86 -10.75
C VAL A 58 10.40 19.89 -11.22
N ASP A 59 10.32 19.67 -12.53
CA ASP A 59 9.43 18.65 -13.09
C ASP A 59 9.97 17.23 -12.82
N GLY A 60 9.26 16.50 -11.95
CA GLY A 60 9.57 15.11 -11.62
C GLY A 60 9.43 14.15 -12.81
N ALA A 61 8.57 14.46 -13.80
CA ALA A 61 8.45 13.66 -15.02
C ALA A 61 9.70 13.80 -15.89
N ALA A 62 10.18 15.03 -16.09
CA ALA A 62 11.44 15.29 -16.78
C ALA A 62 12.64 14.60 -16.08
N PHE A 63 12.74 14.67 -14.75
CA PHE A 63 13.78 13.97 -14.00
C PHE A 63 13.69 12.44 -14.19
N THR A 64 12.49 11.87 -14.11
CA THR A 64 12.27 10.42 -14.32
C THR A 64 12.66 10.00 -15.75
N ALA A 65 12.31 10.81 -16.75
CA ALA A 65 12.64 10.54 -18.15
C ALA A 65 14.15 10.51 -18.38
N ARG A 66 14.91 11.46 -17.78
CA ARG A 66 16.38 11.44 -17.84
C ARG A 66 16.97 10.16 -17.24
N GLY A 67 16.35 9.63 -16.19
CA GLY A 67 16.76 8.41 -15.48
C GLY A 67 16.28 7.08 -16.09
N ALA A 68 15.62 7.08 -17.26
CA ALA A 68 15.01 5.85 -17.82
C ALA A 68 16.02 4.71 -18.10
N GLY A 69 17.30 5.05 -18.31
CA GLY A 69 18.40 4.10 -18.51
C GLY A 69 19.20 3.77 -17.25
N ASP A 70 18.84 4.32 -16.09
CA ASP A 70 19.58 4.11 -14.85
C ASP A 70 19.30 2.69 -14.32
N ARG A 71 20.36 1.94 -13.99
CA ARG A 71 20.23 0.60 -13.38
C ARG A 71 19.88 0.67 -11.89
N ARG A 72 20.19 1.80 -11.26
CA ARG A 72 20.03 2.04 -9.82
C ARG A 72 19.67 3.49 -9.55
N GLN A 73 19.09 3.75 -8.39
CA GLN A 73 18.83 5.08 -7.85
C GLN A 73 19.19 5.08 -6.37
N PHE A 74 19.77 6.17 -5.88
CA PHE A 74 20.06 6.34 -4.46
C PHE A 74 18.99 7.23 -3.85
N ARG A 75 18.38 6.78 -2.77
CA ARG A 75 17.34 7.50 -2.04
C ARG A 75 17.85 7.76 -0.63
N PHE A 76 17.74 8.99 -0.19
CA PHE A 76 18.13 9.44 1.13
C PHE A 76 16.95 10.08 1.82
N ILE A 77 16.87 9.88 3.13
CA ILE A 77 16.04 10.68 4.03
C ILE A 77 16.99 11.36 4.99
N VAL A 78 16.94 12.69 4.99
CA VAL A 78 17.77 13.54 5.83
C VAL A 78 16.86 14.19 6.87
N ALA A 79 16.97 13.73 8.11
CA ALA A 79 16.12 14.16 9.21
C ALA A 79 16.99 14.70 10.36
N PRO A 80 17.31 16.01 10.36
CA PRO A 80 17.89 16.69 11.51
C PRO A 80 16.93 16.62 12.69
N GLU A 81 17.44 16.25 13.86
CA GLU A 81 16.60 16.11 15.07
C GLU A 81 15.91 17.44 15.43
N ASP A 82 16.65 18.54 15.26
CA ASP A 82 16.22 19.92 15.50
C ASP A 82 15.83 20.61 14.16
N GLY A 83 15.32 19.84 13.19
CA GLY A 83 15.02 20.36 11.84
C GLY A 83 13.98 21.48 11.78
N ALA A 84 13.15 21.64 12.81
CA ALA A 84 12.21 22.75 12.93
C ALA A 84 12.89 24.09 13.26
N ASP A 85 14.07 24.04 13.87
CA ASP A 85 14.85 25.20 14.27
C ASP A 85 15.79 25.67 13.15
N LEU A 86 15.98 24.85 12.10
CA LEU A 86 16.68 25.27 10.89
C LEU A 86 15.95 26.45 10.25
N SER A 87 16.74 27.43 9.80
CA SER A 87 16.22 28.62 9.13
C SER A 87 15.62 28.27 7.77
N ASP A 88 16.36 27.48 6.99
CA ASP A 88 15.97 26.99 5.67
C ASP A 88 16.45 25.55 5.43
N MET A 89 15.49 24.61 5.45
CA MET A 89 15.74 23.19 5.21
C MET A 89 16.19 22.89 3.76
N ARG A 90 15.77 23.69 2.78
CA ARG A 90 16.20 23.54 1.38
C ARG A 90 17.66 23.94 1.23
N ALA A 91 18.04 25.06 1.86
CA ALA A 91 19.43 25.51 1.88
C ALA A 91 20.33 24.45 2.55
N PHE A 92 19.94 23.95 3.73
CA PHE A 92 20.63 22.87 4.41
C PHE A 92 20.83 21.63 3.52
N THR A 93 19.77 21.17 2.84
CA THR A 93 19.85 20.01 1.93
C THR A 93 20.76 20.29 0.73
N ARG A 94 20.73 21.50 0.15
CA ARG A 94 21.63 21.90 -0.95
C ARG A 94 23.09 21.92 -0.52
N ASP A 95 23.38 22.40 0.69
CA ASP A 95 24.74 22.41 1.24
C ASP A 95 25.25 20.99 1.48
N LEU A 96 24.39 20.10 1.98
CA LEU A 96 24.70 18.68 2.14
C LEU A 96 24.98 18.01 0.79
N MET A 97 24.14 18.25 -0.22
CA MET A 97 24.35 17.69 -1.55
C MET A 97 25.61 18.25 -2.23
N SER A 98 25.91 19.53 -2.02
CA SER A 98 27.15 20.15 -2.49
C SER A 98 28.37 19.56 -1.79
N GLN A 99 28.29 19.25 -0.49
CA GLN A 99 29.35 18.55 0.23
C GLN A 99 29.53 17.12 -0.28
N MET A 100 28.44 16.42 -0.57
CA MET A 100 28.47 15.09 -1.15
C MET A 100 29.14 15.07 -2.53
N GLU A 101 28.86 16.04 -3.40
CA GLU A 101 29.56 16.19 -4.68
C GLU A 101 31.07 16.38 -4.50
N ARG A 102 31.48 17.20 -3.53
CA ARG A 102 32.90 17.42 -3.20
C ARG A 102 33.58 16.16 -2.69
N ASP A 103 32.93 15.44 -1.77
CA ASP A 103 33.48 14.22 -1.19
C ASP A 103 33.59 13.07 -2.23
N LEU A 104 32.67 13.02 -3.21
CA LEU A 104 32.66 12.01 -4.28
C LEU A 104 33.48 12.40 -5.51
N GLY A 105 33.85 13.68 -5.66
CA GLY A 105 34.59 14.17 -6.81
C GLY A 105 33.80 14.16 -8.14
N THR A 106 32.46 14.14 -8.08
CA THR A 106 31.59 14.18 -9.26
C THR A 106 30.35 15.03 -8.99
N LYS A 107 29.79 15.61 -10.05
CA LYS A 107 28.45 16.21 -10.01
C LYS A 107 27.38 15.13 -9.94
N LEU A 108 26.30 15.44 -9.22
CA LEU A 108 25.15 14.57 -9.03
C LEU A 108 23.91 15.21 -9.68
N ASP A 109 23.07 14.40 -10.33
CA ASP A 109 21.72 14.77 -10.79
C ASP A 109 20.74 14.26 -9.74
N TRP A 110 20.12 15.18 -9.01
CA TRP A 110 19.27 14.89 -7.87
C TRP A 110 18.07 15.84 -7.78
N VAL A 111 17.00 15.36 -7.15
CA VAL A 111 15.85 16.17 -6.73
C VAL A 111 15.54 15.89 -5.28
N ALA A 112 14.97 16.86 -4.58
CA ALA A 112 14.57 16.72 -3.19
C ALA A 112 13.20 17.34 -2.92
N VAL A 113 12.60 16.95 -1.80
CA VAL A 113 11.39 17.56 -1.26
C VAL A 113 11.41 17.50 0.27
N ASP A 114 10.97 18.58 0.91
CA ASP A 114 10.92 18.68 2.36
C ASP A 114 9.51 18.42 2.89
N HIS A 115 9.43 17.66 3.97
CA HIS A 115 8.20 17.25 4.63
C HIS A 115 8.18 17.81 6.06
N PHE A 116 7.22 18.69 6.36
CA PHE A 116 6.99 19.28 7.68
C PHE A 116 5.73 18.73 8.38
N ASN A 117 5.00 17.83 7.72
CA ASN A 117 3.77 17.20 8.22
C ASN A 117 4.00 15.92 9.04
N THR A 118 5.26 15.55 9.26
CA THR A 118 5.67 14.46 10.16
C THR A 118 6.08 14.99 11.52
N GLY A 119 6.27 14.11 12.50
CA GLY A 119 6.68 14.51 13.86
C GLY A 119 8.01 15.27 13.91
N HIS A 120 8.87 15.11 12.89
CA HIS A 120 10.11 15.85 12.69
C HIS A 120 10.26 16.25 11.21
N PRO A 121 10.64 17.50 10.90
CA PRO A 121 10.94 17.90 9.53
C PRO A 121 12.08 17.09 8.93
N HIS A 122 11.92 16.66 7.68
CA HIS A 122 12.94 15.89 6.97
C HIS A 122 12.86 16.12 5.47
N SER A 123 13.97 15.85 4.79
CA SER A 123 14.09 15.98 3.34
C SER A 123 14.27 14.61 2.72
N HIS A 124 13.45 14.30 1.72
CA HIS A 124 13.69 13.19 0.82
C HIS A 124 14.58 13.65 -0.32
N VAL A 125 15.70 12.96 -0.56
CA VAL A 125 16.61 13.26 -1.67
C VAL A 125 16.73 12.04 -2.56
N VAL A 126 16.52 12.23 -3.85
CA VAL A 126 16.60 11.18 -4.87
C VAL A 126 17.72 11.53 -5.83
N VAL A 127 18.76 10.69 -5.85
CA VAL A 127 19.95 10.85 -6.68
C VAL A 127 19.98 9.78 -7.75
N ARG A 128 20.25 10.18 -8.99
CA ARG A 128 20.39 9.26 -10.12
C ARG A 128 21.56 8.30 -9.97
N GLY A 129 21.49 7.17 -10.65
CA GLY A 129 22.53 6.14 -10.63
C GLY A 129 23.71 6.41 -11.54
N LYS A 130 23.87 7.65 -12.03
CA LYS A 130 24.86 8.04 -13.03
C LYS A 130 25.71 9.20 -12.54
N ASP A 131 27.00 9.17 -12.85
CA ASP A 131 27.93 10.26 -12.58
C ASP A 131 27.90 11.33 -13.69
N ALA A 132 28.72 12.37 -13.54
CA ALA A 132 28.80 13.48 -14.51
C ALA A 132 29.26 13.04 -15.92
N PHE A 133 29.85 11.85 -16.05
CA PHE A 133 30.33 11.28 -17.32
C PHE A 133 29.37 10.21 -17.88
N GLY A 134 28.20 10.02 -17.27
CA GLY A 134 27.21 9.02 -17.67
C GLY A 134 27.58 7.57 -17.30
N LYS A 135 28.64 7.37 -16.50
CA LYS A 135 29.01 6.06 -15.95
C LYS A 135 28.18 5.77 -14.71
N ASP A 136 28.12 4.51 -14.31
CA ASP A 136 27.41 4.12 -13.10
C ASP A 136 28.05 4.80 -11.88
N LEU A 137 27.23 5.52 -11.11
CA LEU A 137 27.66 6.16 -9.87
C LEU A 137 27.95 5.07 -8.82
N ILE A 138 29.18 5.07 -8.32
CA ILE A 138 29.65 4.17 -7.27
C ILE A 138 29.93 5.00 -6.03
N ILE A 139 29.25 4.68 -4.93
CA ILE A 139 29.45 5.34 -3.64
C ILE A 139 29.97 4.30 -2.65
N ALA A 140 31.08 4.62 -1.97
CA ALA A 140 31.66 3.73 -0.97
C ALA A 140 30.68 3.44 0.17
N GLN A 141 30.61 2.19 0.60
CA GLN A 141 29.69 1.75 1.65
C GLN A 141 29.87 2.53 2.96
N ASP A 142 31.11 2.81 3.37
CA ASP A 142 31.39 3.59 4.57
C ASP A 142 30.86 5.03 4.47
N TYR A 143 30.86 5.61 3.26
CA TYR A 143 30.30 6.94 3.03
C TYR A 143 28.77 6.92 3.18
N LEU A 144 28.11 5.90 2.63
CA LEU A 144 26.65 5.72 2.77
C LEU A 144 26.23 5.41 4.21
N THR A 145 27.06 4.68 4.95
CA THR A 145 26.73 4.24 6.32
C THR A 145 27.00 5.32 7.37
N HIS A 146 28.08 6.08 7.20
CA HIS A 146 28.58 7.03 8.20
C HIS A 146 28.91 8.40 7.62
N GLY A 147 29.55 8.46 6.45
CA GLY A 147 30.13 9.69 5.90
C GLY A 147 29.10 10.80 5.66
N LEU A 148 28.01 10.50 4.96
CA LEU A 148 26.98 11.50 4.67
C LEU A 148 26.31 12.02 5.96
N ARG A 149 26.08 11.12 6.93
CA ARG A 149 25.52 11.50 8.24
C ARG A 149 26.45 12.46 8.98
N HIS A 150 27.75 12.15 9.00
CA HIS A 150 28.75 13.02 9.60
C HIS A 150 28.73 14.42 8.98
N ARG A 151 28.68 14.53 7.64
CA ARG A 151 28.58 15.83 6.95
C ARG A 151 27.33 16.61 7.32
N ALA A 152 26.19 15.92 7.37
CA ALA A 152 24.94 16.57 7.76
C ALA A 152 24.97 17.07 9.22
N GLN A 153 25.61 16.32 10.13
CA GLN A 153 25.79 16.75 11.52
C GLN A 153 26.74 17.94 11.64
N GLU A 154 27.83 18.00 10.85
CA GLU A 154 28.71 19.17 10.78
C GLU A 154 27.92 20.40 10.33
N LEU A 155 27.15 20.31 9.23
CA LEU A 155 26.33 21.41 8.72
C LEU A 155 25.26 21.86 9.71
N ALA A 156 24.54 20.94 10.34
CA ALA A 156 23.51 21.28 11.31
C ALA A 156 24.11 21.97 12.55
N THR A 157 25.31 21.53 12.97
CA THR A 157 26.03 22.15 14.09
C THR A 157 26.58 23.53 13.72
N LEU A 158 26.99 23.74 12.47
CA LEU A 158 27.41 25.06 11.98
C LEU A 158 26.26 26.07 12.01
N GLU A 159 25.04 25.65 11.66
CA GLU A 159 23.86 26.53 11.65
C GLU A 159 23.26 26.75 13.05
N LEU A 160 23.03 25.67 13.81
CA LEU A 160 22.31 25.72 15.09
C LEU A 160 23.23 25.81 16.32
N GLY A 161 24.55 25.76 16.11
CA GLY A 161 25.52 25.61 17.18
C GLY A 161 25.48 24.23 17.84
N LEU A 162 26.36 24.04 18.84
CA LEU A 162 26.34 22.85 19.69
C LEU A 162 25.09 22.84 20.58
N GLN A 163 24.57 21.65 20.84
CA GLN A 163 23.54 21.44 21.85
C GLN A 163 24.07 21.82 23.23
N THR A 164 23.29 22.61 23.95
CA THR A 164 23.54 22.97 25.34
C THR A 164 23.28 21.77 26.26
N GLU A 165 23.96 21.76 27.42
CA GLU A 165 23.71 20.76 28.48
C GLU A 165 22.24 20.71 28.90
N GLN A 166 21.53 21.85 28.87
CA GLN A 166 20.12 21.90 29.22
C GLN A 166 19.23 21.23 28.17
N GLU A 167 19.51 21.43 26.87
CA GLU A 167 18.80 20.73 25.79
C GLU A 167 19.03 19.21 25.87
N ILE A 168 20.29 18.80 26.08
CA ILE A 168 20.65 17.38 26.20
C ILE A 168 19.92 16.75 27.40
N ALA A 169 19.94 17.41 28.56
CA ALA A 169 19.28 16.92 29.76
C ALA A 169 17.75 16.78 29.58
N ARG A 170 17.09 17.76 28.96
CA ARG A 170 15.65 17.70 28.68
C ARG A 170 15.30 16.55 27.74
N LYS A 171 16.07 16.36 26.65
CA LYS A 171 15.87 15.27 25.69
C LYS A 171 16.01 13.90 26.37
N ARG A 172 17.08 13.69 27.15
CA ARG A 172 17.28 12.44 27.90
C ARG A 172 16.20 12.18 28.95
N GLN A 173 15.70 13.22 29.62
CA GLN A 173 14.62 13.06 30.58
C GLN A 173 13.33 12.57 29.92
N ALA A 174 13.03 13.04 28.70
CA ALA A 174 11.85 12.61 27.94
C ALA A 174 11.93 11.14 27.48
N GLU A 175 13.15 10.60 27.30
CA GLU A 175 13.35 9.19 26.91
C GLU A 175 12.88 8.20 27.99
N ILE A 176 12.84 8.61 29.28
CA ILE A 176 12.46 7.73 30.39
C ILE A 176 11.09 7.08 30.17
N THR A 177 10.09 7.86 29.76
CA THR A 177 8.70 7.40 29.59
C THR A 177 8.35 7.09 28.14
N ALA A 178 9.31 7.16 27.21
CA ALA A 178 9.04 7.04 25.79
C ALA A 178 8.73 5.59 25.39
N GLU A 179 7.57 5.35 24.76
CA GLU A 179 7.17 4.04 24.23
C GLU A 179 7.85 3.73 22.88
N ARG A 180 9.18 3.84 22.84
CA ARG A 180 10.02 3.57 21.67
C ARG A 180 11.43 3.19 22.10
N PHE A 181 12.23 2.65 21.20
CA PHE A 181 13.64 2.34 21.47
C PHE A 181 14.49 3.62 21.47
N THR A 182 15.12 3.93 22.61
CA THR A 182 15.80 5.20 22.90
C THR A 182 17.32 5.08 22.98
N ASP A 183 18.01 6.19 23.24
CA ASP A 183 19.45 6.17 23.47
C ASP A 183 19.79 5.55 24.83
N ILE A 184 18.95 5.76 25.86
CA ILE A 184 19.09 5.07 27.15
C ILE A 184 19.04 3.55 26.96
N ASP A 185 18.10 3.05 26.15
CA ASP A 185 17.95 1.61 25.90
C ASP A 185 19.19 1.02 25.19
N ARG A 186 19.79 1.76 24.24
CA ARG A 186 21.06 1.34 23.62
C ARG A 186 22.20 1.28 24.61
N GLY A 187 22.27 2.22 25.56
CA GLY A 187 23.25 2.17 26.64
C GLY A 187 23.04 0.96 27.55
N LEU A 188 21.79 0.67 27.92
CA LEU A 188 21.45 -0.51 28.73
C LEU A 188 21.85 -1.81 28.01
N VAL A 189 21.48 -1.97 26.74
CA VAL A 189 21.83 -3.16 25.94
C VAL A 189 23.35 -3.30 25.77
N ALA A 190 24.07 -2.20 25.60
CA ALA A 190 25.53 -2.23 25.47
C ALA A 190 26.24 -2.66 26.77
N ASP A 191 25.69 -2.30 27.92
CA ASP A 191 26.24 -2.60 29.25
C ASP A 191 25.72 -3.93 29.84
N MET A 192 24.87 -4.64 29.09
CA MET A 192 24.22 -5.89 29.50
C MET A 192 25.20 -7.07 29.51
N THR A 193 25.13 -7.93 30.54
CA THR A 193 25.91 -9.17 30.59
C THR A 193 25.36 -10.26 29.65
N ALA A 194 26.08 -11.38 29.52
CA ALA A 194 25.62 -12.55 28.76
C ALA A 194 24.31 -13.12 29.30
N GLU A 195 24.07 -13.04 30.61
CA GLU A 195 22.83 -13.44 31.31
C GLU A 195 21.71 -12.41 31.19
N ARG A 196 21.89 -11.39 30.35
CA ARG A 196 20.96 -10.28 30.11
C ARG A 196 20.68 -9.42 31.34
N THR A 197 21.64 -9.34 32.28
CA THR A 197 21.49 -8.53 33.49
C THR A 197 22.27 -7.22 33.42
N ILE A 198 21.80 -6.25 34.20
CA ILE A 198 22.43 -4.94 34.39
C ILE A 198 22.48 -4.68 35.90
N ASP A 199 23.67 -4.33 36.40
CA ASP A 199 23.87 -3.91 37.77
C ASP A 199 23.89 -2.38 37.86
N MET A 200 22.85 -1.81 38.47
CA MET A 200 22.67 -0.38 38.71
C MET A 200 23.12 0.03 40.12
N ARG A 201 23.71 -0.87 40.92
CA ARG A 201 24.19 -0.54 42.27
C ARG A 201 25.40 0.40 42.17
N PRO A 202 25.53 1.37 43.10
CA PRO A 202 26.65 2.29 43.10
C PRO A 202 27.98 1.54 43.29
N ALA A 203 29.02 1.97 42.58
CA ALA A 203 30.35 1.44 42.80
C ALA A 203 30.86 1.79 44.21
N ALA A 204 31.74 0.96 44.78
CA ALA A 204 32.31 1.21 46.11
C ALA A 204 33.01 2.59 46.14
N GLY A 205 32.55 3.47 47.03
CA GLY A 205 33.05 4.85 47.18
C GLY A 205 32.25 5.93 46.43
N GLN A 206 31.20 5.58 45.69
CA GLN A 206 30.37 6.54 44.96
C GLN A 206 29.26 7.11 45.87
N VAL A 207 29.39 8.38 46.29
CA VAL A 207 28.51 9.02 47.30
C VAL A 207 27.19 9.55 46.70
N ARG A 208 27.10 9.71 45.38
CA ARG A 208 25.88 10.10 44.66
C ARG A 208 25.70 9.28 43.38
N ALA A 209 24.46 8.91 43.07
CA ALA A 209 24.13 8.36 41.77
C ALA A 209 24.43 9.42 40.69
N ASP A 210 25.18 9.02 39.66
CA ASP A 210 25.36 9.84 38.47
C ASP A 210 23.98 10.22 37.88
N ARG A 211 23.89 11.39 37.25
CA ARG A 211 22.69 11.80 36.50
C ARG A 211 22.29 10.72 35.49
N ASP A 212 23.27 10.07 34.86
CA ASP A 212 23.03 8.96 33.93
C ASP A 212 22.39 7.75 34.61
N ALA A 213 22.84 7.39 35.80
CA ALA A 213 22.26 6.30 36.59
C ALA A 213 20.81 6.59 36.98
N THR A 214 20.49 7.84 37.32
CA THR A 214 19.11 8.25 37.62
C THR A 214 18.18 8.09 36.41
N LEU A 215 18.63 8.52 35.23
CA LEU A 215 17.88 8.39 33.98
C LEU A 215 17.64 6.90 33.62
N ARG A 216 18.70 6.08 33.70
CA ARG A 216 18.63 4.64 33.46
C ARG A 216 17.71 3.92 34.43
N GLN A 217 17.78 4.25 35.73
CA GLN A 217 16.90 3.67 36.75
C GLN A 217 15.43 4.03 36.49
N GLY A 218 15.15 5.30 36.15
CA GLY A 218 13.81 5.73 35.75
C GLY A 218 13.32 4.98 34.53
N ARG A 219 14.18 4.79 33.53
CA ARG A 219 13.87 4.04 32.30
C ARG A 219 13.57 2.58 32.59
N LEU A 220 14.39 1.89 33.38
CA LEU A 220 14.18 0.49 33.79
C LEU A 220 12.84 0.31 34.52
N LYS A 221 12.43 1.27 35.37
CA LYS A 221 11.10 1.28 35.99
C LYS A 221 9.94 1.49 35.01
N THR A 222 10.18 2.12 33.86
CA THR A 222 9.20 2.19 32.77
C THR A 222 9.15 0.87 32.01
N LEU A 223 10.31 0.28 31.70
CA LEU A 223 10.40 -1.01 31.00
C LEU A 223 9.79 -2.15 31.83
N GLU A 224 9.90 -2.09 33.16
CA GLU A 224 9.25 -3.02 34.09
C GLU A 224 7.73 -2.99 33.98
N ARG A 225 7.13 -1.79 33.85
CA ARG A 225 5.67 -1.65 33.64
C ARG A 225 5.19 -2.17 32.28
N MET A 226 6.11 -2.44 31.36
CA MET A 226 5.84 -2.99 30.03
C MET A 226 6.23 -4.47 29.94
N ASP A 227 6.64 -5.10 31.05
CA ASP A 227 7.17 -6.47 31.10
C ASP A 227 8.43 -6.69 30.23
N LEU A 228 9.19 -5.60 29.99
CA LEU A 228 10.43 -5.62 29.21
C LEU A 228 11.70 -5.62 30.06
N ALA A 229 11.56 -5.41 31.37
CA ALA A 229 12.63 -5.53 32.35
C ALA A 229 12.08 -6.07 33.67
N GLU A 230 12.89 -6.81 34.42
CA GLU A 230 12.52 -7.37 35.72
C GLU A 230 13.60 -7.04 36.75
N GLN A 231 13.21 -6.54 37.93
CA GLN A 231 14.16 -6.35 39.03
C GLN A 231 14.37 -7.66 39.79
N VAL A 232 15.41 -8.42 39.41
CA VAL A 232 15.73 -9.73 40.01
C VAL A 232 16.25 -9.61 41.44
N SER A 233 16.90 -8.49 41.78
CA SER A 233 17.28 -8.12 43.14
C SER A 233 17.44 -6.60 43.24
N PRO A 234 17.52 -6.00 44.44
CA PRO A 234 17.69 -4.56 44.58
C PRO A 234 18.88 -4.02 43.78
N GLY A 235 18.59 -3.18 42.80
CA GLY A 235 19.58 -2.59 41.88
C GLY A 235 20.06 -3.50 40.73
N VAL A 236 19.69 -4.77 40.68
CA VAL A 236 20.03 -5.67 39.56
C VAL A 236 18.79 -5.98 38.75
N TRP A 237 18.90 -5.76 37.45
CA TRP A 237 17.80 -5.87 36.50
C TRP A 237 18.10 -6.92 35.45
N ARG A 238 17.09 -7.63 34.97
CA ARG A 238 17.16 -8.51 33.80
C ARG A 238 16.33 -7.90 32.66
N LEU A 239 16.88 -7.85 31.45
CA LEU A 239 16.20 -7.34 30.27
C LEU A 239 15.55 -8.46 29.46
N SER A 240 14.31 -8.25 29.01
CA SER A 240 13.60 -9.17 28.12
C SER A 240 14.34 -9.37 26.79
N GLU A 241 14.31 -10.58 26.23
CA GLU A 241 14.84 -10.89 24.89
C GLU A 241 14.16 -10.07 23.79
N ASP A 242 12.88 -9.76 23.99
CA ASP A 242 12.06 -9.01 23.05
C ASP A 242 12.08 -7.49 23.29
N LEU A 243 12.95 -6.97 24.17
CA LEU A 243 13.04 -5.55 24.51
C LEU A 243 13.14 -4.66 23.26
N GLU A 244 14.13 -4.91 22.40
CA GLU A 244 14.36 -4.08 21.22
C GLU A 244 13.26 -4.26 20.16
N PRO A 245 12.88 -5.49 19.74
CA PRO A 245 11.77 -5.70 18.81
C PRO A 245 10.46 -5.05 19.29
N THR A 246 10.11 -5.20 20.57
CA THR A 246 8.87 -4.66 21.13
C THR A 246 8.88 -3.13 21.14
N LEU A 247 9.95 -2.49 21.64
CA LEU A 247 10.04 -1.04 21.68
C LEU A 247 10.08 -0.41 20.27
N ARG A 248 10.71 -1.08 19.30
CA ARG A 248 10.67 -0.64 17.90
C ARG A 248 9.24 -0.72 17.33
N GLY A 249 8.55 -1.85 17.54
CA GLY A 249 7.16 -2.02 17.12
C GLY A 249 6.20 -1.04 17.76
N LEU A 250 6.36 -0.73 19.07
CA LEU A 250 5.58 0.30 19.76
C LEU A 250 5.82 1.70 19.18
N GLY A 251 7.08 2.03 18.88
CA GLY A 251 7.44 3.29 18.24
C GLY A 251 6.77 3.46 16.87
N GLU A 252 6.89 2.43 16.03
CA GLU A 252 6.26 2.37 14.70
C GLU A 252 4.74 2.48 14.78
N ARG A 253 4.11 1.72 15.68
CA ARG A 253 2.66 1.80 15.93
C ARG A 253 2.24 3.19 16.36
N GLY A 254 2.99 3.83 17.25
CA GLY A 254 2.75 5.21 17.68
C GLY A 254 2.83 6.22 16.52
N ASP A 255 3.77 6.03 15.59
CA ASP A 255 3.87 6.84 14.37
C ASP A 255 2.71 6.61 13.41
N ILE A 256 2.21 5.38 13.30
CA ILE A 256 1.02 5.04 12.53
C ILE A 256 -0.22 5.72 13.12
N ILE A 257 -0.45 5.59 14.43
CA ILE A 257 -1.59 6.21 15.11
C ILE A 257 -1.58 7.73 14.94
N ARG A 258 -0.42 8.39 15.11
CA ARG A 258 -0.29 9.83 14.87
C ARG A 258 -0.66 10.22 13.45
N ALA A 259 -0.24 9.44 12.45
CA ALA A 259 -0.59 9.70 11.05
C ALA A 259 -2.09 9.50 10.79
N MET A 260 -2.69 8.45 11.34
CA MET A 260 -4.13 8.21 11.27
C MET A 260 -4.91 9.37 11.89
N SER A 261 -4.51 9.87 13.06
CA SER A 261 -5.13 11.05 13.68
C SER A 261 -5.08 12.27 12.74
N ARG A 262 -3.91 12.57 12.17
CA ARG A 262 -3.77 13.70 11.22
C ARG A 262 -4.63 13.51 9.97
N ALA A 263 -4.73 12.29 9.44
CA ALA A 263 -5.56 11.98 8.28
C ALA A 263 -7.06 12.21 8.55
N VAL A 264 -7.54 11.80 9.73
CA VAL A 264 -8.93 12.02 10.16
C VAL A 264 -9.19 13.52 10.39
N SER A 265 -8.30 14.22 11.09
CA SER A 265 -8.43 15.65 11.37
C SER A 265 -8.44 16.52 10.12
N ARG A 266 -7.65 16.17 9.09
CA ARG A 266 -7.68 16.86 7.78
C ARG A 266 -9.05 16.82 7.09
N ARG A 267 -9.93 15.88 7.47
CA ARG A 267 -11.30 15.81 6.96
C ARG A 267 -12.32 16.48 7.88
N GLY A 268 -11.87 17.27 8.87
CA GLY A 268 -12.73 17.99 9.80
C GLY A 268 -13.40 17.10 10.85
N ARG A 269 -12.86 15.90 11.10
CA ARG A 269 -13.35 14.98 12.14
C ARG A 269 -12.37 14.94 13.31
N GLU A 270 -12.90 14.86 14.53
CA GLU A 270 -12.09 14.58 15.70
C GLU A 270 -11.53 13.15 15.62
N ALA A 271 -10.23 13.00 15.88
CA ALA A 271 -9.57 11.71 15.85
C ALA A 271 -9.85 10.95 17.15
N ASN A 272 -10.39 9.74 17.06
CA ASN A 272 -10.53 8.83 18.19
C ASN A 272 -9.59 7.62 18.03
N PRO A 273 -8.45 7.57 18.75
CA PRO A 273 -7.50 6.46 18.69
C PRO A 273 -8.08 5.08 19.00
N GLU A 274 -9.17 4.97 19.76
CA GLU A 274 -9.81 3.68 20.07
C GLU A 274 -10.48 3.04 18.84
N THR A 275 -10.82 3.84 17.84
CA THR A 275 -11.40 3.37 16.57
C THR A 275 -10.34 2.92 15.56
N PHE A 276 -9.06 3.14 15.87
CA PHE A 276 -7.97 2.87 14.96
C PHE A 276 -7.57 1.40 15.02
N VAL A 277 -7.45 0.80 13.84
CA VAL A 277 -7.01 -0.56 13.65
C VAL A 277 -5.74 -0.51 12.80
N VAL A 278 -4.64 -0.99 13.36
CA VAL A 278 -3.39 -1.19 12.61
C VAL A 278 -3.36 -2.66 12.27
N ASP A 279 -3.75 -3.02 11.05
CA ASP A 279 -3.81 -4.42 10.64
C ASP A 279 -2.37 -4.96 10.52
N PRO A 280 -1.97 -5.96 11.33
CA PRO A 280 -0.67 -6.58 11.19
C PRO A 280 -0.59 -7.28 9.82
N ALA A 281 0.58 -7.25 9.20
CA ALA A 281 0.75 -7.90 7.91
C ALA A 281 0.49 -9.42 8.04
N GLY A 282 -0.62 -9.89 7.47
CA GLY A 282 -0.93 -11.32 7.38
C GLY A 282 -1.99 -11.84 8.35
N GLU A 283 -2.55 -11.01 9.23
CA GLU A 283 -3.65 -11.45 10.08
C GLU A 283 -5.00 -11.46 9.34
N PRO A 284 -5.79 -12.56 9.46
CA PRO A 284 -7.10 -12.61 8.83
C PRO A 284 -8.08 -11.64 9.49
N SER A 285 -8.53 -10.63 8.74
CA SER A 285 -9.63 -9.76 9.16
C SER A 285 -10.82 -9.89 8.22
N THR A 286 -12.03 -9.71 8.76
CA THR A 286 -13.25 -9.72 7.94
C THR A 286 -13.16 -8.63 6.86
N PRO A 287 -13.44 -8.95 5.58
CA PRO A 287 -13.43 -7.94 4.53
C PRO A 287 -14.39 -6.81 4.85
N LYS A 288 -13.88 -5.59 4.89
CA LYS A 288 -14.67 -4.38 5.14
C LYS A 288 -14.40 -3.35 4.07
N ALA A 289 -15.46 -2.77 3.52
CA ALA A 289 -15.33 -1.65 2.60
C ALA A 289 -14.93 -0.38 3.36
N GLY A 290 -14.20 0.49 2.71
CA GLY A 290 -13.82 1.77 3.26
C GLY A 290 -13.28 2.71 2.20
N ARG A 291 -13.19 3.99 2.54
CA ARG A 291 -12.63 5.02 1.68
C ARG A 291 -11.18 5.28 2.06
N VAL A 292 -10.30 5.29 1.08
CA VAL A 292 -8.92 5.72 1.27
C VAL A 292 -8.90 7.21 1.56
N ILE A 293 -8.55 7.60 2.78
CA ILE A 293 -8.49 9.01 3.20
C ILE A 293 -7.07 9.56 3.16
N ASP A 294 -6.07 8.70 3.22
CA ASP A 294 -4.67 9.05 3.12
C ASP A 294 -3.86 7.89 2.56
N LYS A 295 -2.67 8.18 2.07
CA LYS A 295 -1.64 7.15 1.88
C LYS A 295 -0.34 7.71 2.39
N ARG A 296 0.51 6.87 2.96
CA ARG A 296 1.84 7.21 3.44
C ARG A 296 2.85 6.14 2.99
N LEU A 297 4.12 6.47 2.83
CA LEU A 297 5.17 5.46 2.82
C LEU A 297 5.29 4.94 4.26
N THR A 298 5.23 3.61 4.42
CA THR A 298 5.46 3.00 5.73
C THR A 298 6.94 2.64 5.89
N ASP A 299 7.57 2.20 4.79
CA ASP A 299 9.01 2.27 4.61
C ASP A 299 9.30 3.44 3.66
N GLU A 300 9.64 4.60 4.21
CA GLU A 300 9.95 5.85 3.48
C GLU A 300 11.05 5.69 2.41
N LEU A 301 11.85 4.62 2.50
CA LEU A 301 12.82 4.26 1.47
C LEU A 301 12.30 3.16 0.53
N GLY A 302 11.35 2.34 0.97
CA GLY A 302 10.84 1.19 0.26
C GLY A 302 9.69 1.42 -0.67
N ASP A 303 9.23 0.30 -1.23
CA ASP A 303 8.12 0.26 -2.18
C ASP A 303 6.82 -0.14 -1.45
N ARG A 304 6.75 0.01 -0.11
CA ARG A 304 5.56 -0.30 0.70
C ARG A 304 4.87 1.00 1.13
N VAL A 305 3.57 1.07 0.87
CA VAL A 305 2.75 2.24 1.12
C VAL A 305 1.61 1.85 2.07
N GLY A 306 1.54 2.51 3.20
CA GLY A 306 0.43 2.43 4.15
C GLY A 306 -0.75 3.23 3.64
N LEU A 307 -1.90 2.60 3.49
CA LEU A 307 -3.17 3.27 3.21
C LEU A 307 -3.90 3.49 4.52
N VAL A 308 -4.42 4.71 4.72
CA VAL A 308 -5.37 4.99 5.80
C VAL A 308 -6.77 4.92 5.21
N VAL A 309 -7.58 3.99 5.71
CA VAL A 309 -8.90 3.66 5.19
C VAL A 309 -9.97 3.94 6.24
N ASP A 310 -10.87 4.86 5.95
CA ASP A 310 -12.06 5.17 6.76
C ASP A 310 -13.15 4.14 6.43
N GLY A 311 -13.36 3.19 7.33
CA GLY A 311 -14.23 2.03 7.12
C GLY A 311 -15.72 2.37 7.23
N ILE A 312 -16.55 1.60 6.54
CA ILE A 312 -18.02 1.72 6.64
C ILE A 312 -18.55 1.38 8.05
N ASP A 313 -17.75 0.67 8.84
CA ASP A 313 -18.05 0.25 10.22
C ASP A 313 -17.60 1.27 11.26
N GLY A 314 -17.16 2.46 10.84
CA GLY A 314 -16.73 3.55 11.73
C GLY A 314 -15.30 3.39 12.25
N ARG A 315 -14.60 2.31 11.91
CA ARG A 315 -13.19 2.11 12.25
C ARG A 315 -12.27 2.64 11.16
N VAL A 316 -11.15 3.23 11.57
CA VAL A 316 -10.11 3.69 10.63
C VAL A 316 -9.00 2.65 10.62
N ARG A 317 -8.64 2.14 9.44
CA ARG A 317 -7.65 1.08 9.25
C ARG A 317 -6.38 1.62 8.64
N HIS A 318 -5.25 1.11 9.10
CA HIS A 318 -3.97 1.23 8.41
C HIS A 318 -3.61 -0.11 7.78
N VAL A 319 -3.42 -0.12 6.46
CA VAL A 319 -3.07 -1.34 5.71
C VAL A 319 -1.90 -1.06 4.78
N GLU A 320 -0.92 -1.96 4.75
CA GLU A 320 0.23 -1.82 3.86
C GLU A 320 0.03 -2.54 2.53
N VAL A 321 0.33 -1.84 1.43
CA VAL A 321 0.34 -2.39 0.08
C VAL A 321 1.69 -2.15 -0.59
N ASP A 322 2.00 -2.89 -1.65
CA ASP A 322 3.12 -2.55 -2.52
C ASP A 322 2.85 -1.26 -3.33
N GLY A 323 3.91 -0.68 -3.87
CA GLY A 323 3.88 0.61 -4.56
C GLY A 323 3.08 0.59 -5.86
N ASP A 324 3.02 -0.55 -6.56
CA ASP A 324 2.22 -0.69 -7.78
C ASP A 324 0.73 -0.67 -7.44
N THR A 325 0.31 -1.46 -6.44
CA THR A 325 -1.05 -1.43 -5.89
C THR A 325 -1.42 -0.03 -5.37
N ALA A 326 -0.50 0.62 -4.65
CA ALA A 326 -0.70 1.97 -4.15
C ALA A 326 -0.88 2.99 -5.28
N ALA A 327 -0.18 2.85 -6.40
CA ALA A 327 -0.28 3.76 -7.54
C ALA A 327 -1.65 3.70 -8.22
N GLU A 328 -2.30 2.53 -8.24
CA GLU A 328 -3.63 2.35 -8.85
C GLU A 328 -4.78 2.91 -7.99
N ILE A 329 -4.62 2.86 -6.66
CA ILE A 329 -5.64 3.33 -5.72
C ILE A 329 -5.54 4.86 -5.61
N ARG A 330 -6.62 5.63 -5.56
CA ARG A 330 -6.55 7.09 -5.32
C ARG A 330 -7.07 7.45 -3.92
N ILE A 331 -6.67 8.61 -3.38
CA ILE A 331 -7.40 9.15 -2.22
C ILE A 331 -8.84 9.41 -2.66
N GLY A 332 -9.81 9.03 -1.84
CA GLY A 332 -11.23 9.05 -2.15
C GLY A 332 -11.75 7.76 -2.78
N ALA A 333 -10.88 6.87 -3.28
CA ALA A 333 -11.27 5.57 -3.80
C ALA A 333 -11.89 4.70 -2.71
N VAL A 334 -12.85 3.86 -3.11
CA VAL A 334 -13.45 2.85 -2.23
C VAL A 334 -12.69 1.54 -2.41
N VAL A 335 -12.20 0.99 -1.31
CA VAL A 335 -11.44 -0.25 -1.25
C VAL A 335 -12.10 -1.21 -0.27
N GLU A 336 -11.79 -2.49 -0.41
CA GLU A 336 -12.07 -3.51 0.59
C GLU A 336 -10.76 -3.88 1.25
N THR A 337 -10.70 -3.72 2.57
CA THR A 337 -9.55 -4.12 3.41
C THR A 337 -9.86 -5.43 4.11
N GLY A 338 -8.84 -6.25 4.29
CA GLY A 338 -8.94 -7.55 4.96
C GLY A 338 -8.92 -8.70 3.97
N THR A 339 -8.54 -9.87 4.46
CA THR A 339 -8.53 -11.09 3.67
C THR A 339 -9.92 -11.70 3.62
N ALA A 340 -10.39 -12.06 2.43
CA ALA A 340 -11.51 -13.00 2.31
C ALA A 340 -11.26 -14.22 3.23
N PRO A 341 -12.30 -14.86 3.79
CA PRO A 341 -12.11 -16.03 4.64
C PRO A 341 -11.23 -17.06 3.93
N ALA A 342 -10.35 -17.70 4.69
CA ALA A 342 -9.32 -18.61 4.20
C ALA A 342 -9.94 -19.72 3.30
N SER A 343 -11.15 -20.17 3.65
CA SER A 343 -11.92 -21.19 2.91
C SER A 343 -12.92 -20.59 1.90
N ARG A 344 -12.74 -20.85 0.60
CA ARG A 344 -13.74 -20.50 -0.43
C ARG A 344 -14.95 -21.44 -0.34
N PRO A 345 -16.17 -20.98 -0.70
CA PRO A 345 -17.33 -21.88 -0.83
C PRO A 345 -17.05 -23.08 -1.74
N ALA A 346 -16.35 -22.85 -2.86
CA ALA A 346 -15.95 -23.93 -3.77
C ALA A 346 -15.02 -24.95 -3.12
N ASP A 347 -14.09 -24.53 -2.24
CA ASP A 347 -13.19 -25.45 -1.56
C ASP A 347 -13.96 -26.30 -0.53
N ARG A 348 -14.95 -25.72 0.16
CA ARG A 348 -15.85 -26.49 1.04
C ARG A 348 -16.69 -27.49 0.26
N THR A 349 -17.23 -27.08 -0.88
CA THR A 349 -18.02 -27.96 -1.75
C THR A 349 -17.17 -29.10 -2.32
N ILE A 350 -15.95 -28.82 -2.79
CA ILE A 350 -15.00 -29.83 -3.27
C ILE A 350 -14.68 -30.83 -2.15
N ALA A 351 -14.36 -30.33 -0.96
CA ALA A 351 -14.03 -31.18 0.19
C ALA A 351 -15.21 -32.05 0.63
N ALA A 352 -16.43 -31.50 0.62
CA ALA A 352 -17.64 -32.23 0.99
C ALA A 352 -18.09 -33.27 -0.05
N LEU A 353 -17.77 -33.04 -1.33
CA LEU A 353 -18.10 -33.95 -2.42
C LEU A 353 -16.99 -34.96 -2.73
N ALA A 354 -15.83 -34.87 -2.05
CA ALA A 354 -14.75 -35.84 -2.23
C ALA A 354 -15.05 -37.11 -1.42
N GLU A 355 -15.14 -38.24 -2.11
CA GLU A 355 -15.31 -39.56 -1.49
C GLU A 355 -13.98 -40.31 -1.51
N ASP A 356 -13.54 -40.82 -0.36
CA ASP A 356 -12.22 -41.42 -0.14
C ASP A 356 -11.04 -40.56 -0.63
N GLY A 357 -11.19 -39.23 -0.52
CA GLY A 357 -10.18 -38.28 -0.98
C GLY A 357 -10.15 -38.10 -2.50
N VAL A 358 -11.19 -38.50 -3.23
CA VAL A 358 -11.31 -38.31 -4.68
C VAL A 358 -12.55 -37.47 -5.00
N TYR A 359 -12.34 -36.33 -5.64
CA TYR A 359 -13.41 -35.50 -6.18
C TYR A 359 -13.60 -35.78 -7.68
N ARG A 360 -14.86 -36.02 -8.09
CA ARG A 360 -15.24 -36.29 -9.48
C ARG A 360 -16.20 -35.20 -10.01
N PRO A 361 -15.79 -34.44 -11.04
CA PRO A 361 -16.64 -33.44 -11.68
C PRO A 361 -17.96 -34.01 -12.24
N SER A 362 -17.94 -35.23 -12.80
CA SER A 362 -19.14 -35.93 -13.28
C SER A 362 -20.18 -36.18 -12.19
N ASP A 363 -19.76 -36.68 -11.03
CA ASP A 363 -20.64 -36.92 -9.88
C ASP A 363 -21.22 -35.62 -9.33
N HIS A 364 -20.41 -34.55 -9.24
CA HIS A 364 -20.90 -33.23 -8.84
C HIS A 364 -21.96 -32.71 -9.83
N ARG A 365 -21.74 -32.85 -11.14
CA ARG A 365 -22.73 -32.49 -12.16
C ARG A 365 -24.01 -33.30 -11.97
N GLN A 366 -23.90 -34.61 -11.77
CA GLN A 366 -25.05 -35.49 -11.59
C GLN A 366 -25.90 -35.08 -10.38
N ARG A 367 -25.28 -34.76 -9.23
CA ARG A 367 -26.00 -34.32 -8.02
C ARG A 367 -26.72 -32.97 -8.17
N LEU A 368 -26.18 -32.07 -9.01
CA LEU A 368 -26.85 -30.81 -9.33
C LEU A 368 -28.03 -31.02 -10.28
N VAL A 369 -27.90 -31.92 -11.26
CA VAL A 369 -28.96 -32.24 -12.23
C VAL A 369 -30.07 -33.09 -11.61
N SER A 370 -29.73 -34.02 -10.70
CA SER A 370 -30.71 -34.84 -9.98
C SER A 370 -31.48 -34.07 -8.89
N GLY A 371 -31.05 -32.85 -8.56
CA GLY A 371 -31.67 -32.02 -7.53
C GLY A 371 -31.26 -32.36 -6.09
N GLU A 372 -30.35 -33.31 -5.90
CA GLU A 372 -29.73 -33.63 -4.61
C GLU A 372 -28.92 -32.45 -4.04
N MET A 373 -28.41 -31.59 -4.93
CA MET A 373 -27.75 -30.34 -4.58
C MET A 373 -28.47 -29.13 -5.21
N LYS A 374 -28.72 -28.10 -4.39
CA LYS A 374 -29.38 -26.88 -4.86
C LYS A 374 -28.46 -26.04 -5.75
N LEU A 375 -28.94 -25.71 -6.94
CA LEU A 375 -28.34 -24.73 -7.84
C LEU A 375 -28.66 -23.30 -7.36
N PRO A 376 -27.68 -22.37 -7.36
CA PRO A 376 -27.95 -20.96 -7.15
C PRO A 376 -28.94 -20.41 -8.20
N PRO A 377 -29.82 -19.46 -7.84
CA PRO A 377 -30.77 -18.87 -8.78
C PRO A 377 -30.06 -18.27 -10.01
N GLY A 378 -30.45 -18.71 -11.20
CA GLY A 378 -29.87 -18.25 -12.48
C GLY A 378 -28.52 -18.86 -12.85
N ALA A 379 -28.01 -19.84 -12.10
CA ALA A 379 -26.77 -20.55 -12.41
C ALA A 379 -27.00 -21.84 -13.22
N ASN A 380 -26.07 -22.16 -14.11
CA ASN A 380 -26.01 -23.44 -14.82
C ASN A 380 -25.10 -24.43 -14.07
N ALA A 381 -25.51 -25.69 -13.98
CA ALA A 381 -24.73 -26.77 -13.37
C ALA A 381 -23.36 -26.94 -14.03
N ASP A 382 -23.29 -26.83 -15.37
CA ASP A 382 -22.05 -27.02 -16.11
C ASP A 382 -21.04 -25.90 -15.82
N ASP A 383 -21.50 -24.65 -15.80
CA ASP A 383 -20.66 -23.48 -15.49
C ASP A 383 -20.12 -23.54 -14.05
N LEU A 384 -20.96 -24.02 -13.11
CA LEU A 384 -20.59 -24.18 -11.71
C LEU A 384 -19.53 -25.27 -11.54
N VAL A 385 -19.73 -26.45 -12.15
CA VAL A 385 -18.77 -27.55 -12.11
C VAL A 385 -17.46 -27.13 -12.79
N GLU A 386 -17.51 -26.45 -13.94
CA GLU A 386 -16.33 -25.95 -14.62
C GLU A 386 -15.57 -24.90 -13.78
N ALA A 387 -16.27 -24.07 -13.00
CA ALA A 387 -15.63 -23.17 -12.05
C ALA A 387 -14.86 -23.94 -10.95
N HIS A 388 -15.40 -25.07 -10.47
CA HIS A 388 -14.73 -25.94 -9.49
C HIS A 388 -13.52 -26.68 -10.10
N VAL A 389 -13.62 -27.14 -11.35
CA VAL A 389 -12.47 -27.71 -12.08
C VAL A 389 -11.38 -26.68 -12.32
N ARG A 390 -11.72 -25.45 -12.70
CA ARG A 390 -10.76 -24.34 -12.84
C ARG A 390 -10.07 -24.01 -11.51
N ARG A 391 -10.79 -24.13 -10.39
CA ARG A 391 -10.23 -23.99 -9.05
C ARG A 391 -9.24 -25.11 -8.73
N LEU A 392 -9.59 -26.36 -8.99
CA LEU A 392 -8.70 -27.52 -8.79
C LEU A 392 -7.43 -27.45 -9.66
N GLU A 393 -7.53 -27.00 -10.91
CA GLU A 393 -6.35 -26.75 -11.75
C GLU A 393 -5.42 -25.68 -11.18
N ALA A 394 -5.98 -24.64 -10.56
CA ALA A 394 -5.17 -23.61 -9.91
C ALA A 394 -4.42 -24.16 -8.69
N LEU A 395 -5.08 -24.98 -7.88
CA LEU A 395 -4.51 -25.66 -6.72
C LEU A 395 -3.47 -26.71 -7.13
N ARG A 396 -3.69 -27.43 -8.24
CA ARG A 396 -2.74 -28.41 -8.79
C ARG A 396 -1.43 -27.77 -9.23
N ARG A 397 -1.49 -26.61 -9.87
CA ARG A 397 -0.28 -25.85 -10.25
C ARG A 397 0.55 -25.41 -9.06
N ALA A 398 -0.04 -25.39 -7.86
CA ALA A 398 0.62 -25.07 -6.61
C ALA A 398 0.95 -26.31 -5.76
N GLY A 399 0.74 -27.52 -6.30
CA GLY A 399 1.01 -28.77 -5.59
C GLY A 399 0.03 -29.07 -4.44
N VAL A 400 -1.13 -28.42 -4.39
CA VAL A 400 -2.12 -28.62 -3.32
C VAL A 400 -3.00 -29.85 -3.57
N VAL A 401 -3.30 -30.14 -4.83
CA VAL A 401 -4.10 -31.31 -5.27
C VAL A 401 -3.43 -31.96 -6.47
N GLU A 402 -3.73 -33.23 -6.72
CA GLU A 402 -3.28 -33.93 -7.91
C GLU A 402 -4.46 -34.23 -8.84
N ARG A 403 -4.16 -34.29 -10.14
CA ARG A 403 -5.15 -34.70 -11.16
C ARG A 403 -4.75 -36.07 -11.67
N TRP A 404 -5.53 -37.10 -11.33
CA TRP A 404 -5.31 -38.47 -11.79
C TRP A 404 -5.90 -38.70 -13.18
N SER A 405 -7.03 -38.07 -13.50
CA SER A 405 -7.63 -38.08 -14.84
C SER A 405 -8.42 -36.78 -15.10
N GLN A 406 -9.05 -36.66 -16.29
CA GLN A 406 -9.94 -35.52 -16.55
C GLN A 406 -11.14 -35.45 -15.58
N ASP A 407 -11.51 -36.58 -14.99
CA ASP A 407 -12.68 -36.71 -14.13
C ASP A 407 -12.35 -37.20 -12.70
N ALA A 408 -11.08 -37.24 -12.32
CA ALA A 408 -10.65 -37.69 -11.00
C ALA A 408 -9.53 -36.81 -10.43
N TRP A 409 -9.82 -36.22 -9.27
CA TRP A 409 -8.91 -35.31 -8.56
C TRP A 409 -8.63 -35.84 -7.15
N SER A 410 -7.36 -35.94 -6.80
CA SER A 410 -6.94 -36.29 -5.44
C SER A 410 -7.01 -35.08 -4.53
N ILE A 411 -7.84 -35.18 -3.50
CA ILE A 411 -8.09 -34.18 -2.48
C ILE A 411 -7.48 -34.68 -1.17
N PRO A 412 -6.34 -34.11 -0.70
CA PRO A 412 -5.67 -34.59 0.49
C PRO A 412 -6.50 -34.31 1.76
N LYS A 413 -6.25 -35.04 2.85
CA LYS A 413 -7.01 -34.90 4.11
C LYS A 413 -6.87 -33.50 4.75
N ASP A 414 -5.75 -32.83 4.51
CA ASP A 414 -5.47 -31.44 4.94
C ASP A 414 -5.78 -30.42 3.83
N PHE A 415 -6.62 -30.77 2.85
CA PHE A 415 -6.96 -29.92 1.70
C PHE A 415 -7.44 -28.53 2.10
N ALA A 416 -8.26 -28.41 3.15
CA ALA A 416 -8.71 -27.13 3.66
C ALA A 416 -7.50 -26.26 4.06
N THR A 417 -6.64 -26.74 4.94
CA THR A 417 -5.44 -26.04 5.40
C THR A 417 -4.49 -25.68 4.26
N ARG A 418 -4.29 -26.57 3.28
CA ARG A 418 -3.42 -26.31 2.12
C ARG A 418 -4.03 -25.32 1.13
N ALA A 419 -5.34 -25.39 0.89
CA ALA A 419 -6.05 -24.42 0.07
C ALA A 419 -6.01 -23.03 0.73
N GLU A 420 -6.11 -22.97 2.06
CA GLU A 420 -5.95 -21.75 2.86
C GLU A 420 -4.55 -21.16 2.75
N ALA A 421 -3.49 -21.97 2.93
CA ALA A 421 -2.11 -21.54 2.76
C ALA A 421 -1.82 -21.05 1.32
N PHE A 422 -2.41 -21.70 0.31
CA PHE A 422 -2.33 -21.25 -1.08
C PHE A 422 -2.99 -19.88 -1.31
N GLU A 423 -4.05 -19.57 -0.58
CA GLU A 423 -4.69 -18.25 -0.63
C GLU A 423 -3.87 -17.18 0.11
N GLN A 424 -3.24 -17.52 1.24
CA GLN A 424 -2.39 -16.60 2.02
C GLN A 424 -1.23 -16.03 1.19
N GLY A 425 -0.62 -16.83 0.31
CA GLY A 425 0.44 -16.38 -0.60
C GLY A 425 -0.03 -15.51 -1.78
N ARG A 426 -1.34 -15.27 -1.95
CA ARG A 426 -1.92 -14.61 -3.15
C ARG A 426 -2.92 -13.49 -2.87
N ARG A 427 -3.24 -13.19 -1.62
CA ARG A 427 -4.30 -12.22 -1.29
C ARG A 427 -3.72 -10.83 -1.04
N SER A 428 -4.09 -9.91 -1.93
CA SER A 428 -4.04 -8.47 -1.69
C SER A 428 -4.80 -8.18 -0.39
N GLN A 429 -4.13 -7.57 0.60
CA GLN A 429 -4.77 -7.06 1.83
C GLN A 429 -5.78 -5.94 1.53
N VAL A 430 -5.74 -5.40 0.31
CA VAL A 430 -6.60 -4.33 -0.19
C VAL A 430 -7.05 -4.66 -1.62
N ARG A 431 -8.36 -4.60 -1.87
CA ARG A 431 -8.97 -4.73 -3.20
C ARG A 431 -9.67 -3.42 -3.58
N LEU A 432 -9.36 -2.89 -4.76
CA LEU A 432 -10.05 -1.71 -5.28
C LEU A 432 -11.50 -2.06 -5.67
N LEU A 433 -12.48 -1.43 -5.01
CA LEU A 433 -13.91 -1.59 -5.32
C LEU A 433 -14.39 -0.52 -6.30
N SER A 434 -13.91 0.71 -6.13
CA SER A 434 -14.19 1.85 -7.00
C SER A 434 -13.02 2.82 -6.97
N ALA A 435 -12.51 3.19 -8.14
CA ALA A 435 -11.50 4.23 -8.28
C ALA A 435 -12.04 5.66 -8.05
N PHE A 436 -13.36 5.80 -7.88
CA PHE A 436 -14.08 7.08 -7.80
C PHE A 436 -14.62 7.31 -6.39
N ASP A 437 -14.63 8.58 -5.96
CA ASP A 437 -15.28 8.99 -4.71
C ASP A 437 -16.81 8.88 -4.78
N LEU A 438 -17.48 9.02 -3.63
CA LEU A 438 -18.94 8.88 -3.54
C LEU A 438 -19.68 9.91 -4.39
N GLU A 439 -19.24 11.17 -4.43
CA GLU A 439 -19.90 12.22 -5.20
C GLU A 439 -19.82 11.98 -6.71
N SER A 440 -18.69 11.47 -7.20
CA SER A 440 -18.53 11.05 -8.58
C SER A 440 -19.42 9.85 -8.90
N GLN A 441 -19.54 8.90 -7.98
CA GLN A 441 -20.44 7.75 -8.14
C GLN A 441 -21.92 8.16 -8.16
N ILE A 442 -22.35 9.08 -7.29
CA ILE A 442 -23.74 9.57 -7.27
C ILE A 442 -24.13 10.12 -8.64
N ARG A 443 -23.23 10.88 -9.27
CA ARG A 443 -23.45 11.55 -10.57
C ARG A 443 -23.13 10.69 -11.79
N SER A 444 -22.54 9.52 -11.60
CA SER A 444 -22.11 8.64 -12.68
C SER A 444 -23.30 8.15 -13.51
N ASP A 445 -23.11 8.04 -14.80
CA ASP A 445 -23.99 7.34 -15.72
C ASP A 445 -23.47 5.92 -16.06
N GLY A 446 -22.31 5.54 -15.54
CA GLY A 446 -21.81 4.16 -15.50
C GLY A 446 -22.20 3.40 -14.23
N ALA A 447 -21.98 2.08 -14.23
CA ALA A 447 -22.33 1.17 -13.14
C ALA A 447 -21.37 1.30 -11.95
N THR A 448 -21.83 1.86 -10.83
CA THR A 448 -20.97 2.19 -9.68
C THR A 448 -20.95 1.11 -8.60
N TRP A 449 -20.08 1.28 -7.60
CA TRP A 449 -20.10 0.45 -6.40
C TRP A 449 -21.40 0.63 -5.60
N LEU A 450 -21.98 1.83 -5.58
CA LEU A 450 -23.31 2.08 -5.00
C LEU A 450 -24.40 1.28 -5.70
N ASP A 451 -24.39 1.21 -7.04
CA ASP A 451 -25.40 0.48 -7.81
C ASP A 451 -25.37 -1.03 -7.54
N ARG A 452 -24.16 -1.60 -7.40
CA ARG A 452 -23.97 -3.01 -7.06
C ARG A 452 -24.57 -3.35 -5.70
N HIS A 453 -24.48 -2.45 -4.72
CA HIS A 453 -25.11 -2.62 -3.41
C HIS A 453 -26.61 -2.43 -3.44
N LEU A 454 -27.12 -1.47 -4.21
CA LEU A 454 -28.57 -1.26 -4.37
C LEU A 454 -29.27 -2.48 -4.98
N VAL A 455 -28.62 -3.19 -5.90
CA VAL A 455 -29.17 -4.39 -6.56
C VAL A 455 -28.90 -5.68 -5.79
N GLY A 456 -27.81 -5.74 -5.01
CA GLY A 456 -27.31 -6.97 -4.35
C GLY A 456 -28.16 -7.50 -3.18
N GLY A 457 -29.28 -6.86 -2.83
CA GLY A 457 -30.27 -7.35 -1.85
C GLY A 457 -29.85 -7.31 -0.37
N GLY A 458 -28.55 -7.22 -0.06
CA GLY A 458 -28.03 -7.11 1.30
C GLY A 458 -27.95 -5.66 1.80
N ARG A 459 -28.49 -5.39 3.00
CA ARG A 459 -28.25 -4.12 3.68
C ARG A 459 -26.80 -4.08 4.16
N LEU A 460 -26.07 -3.04 3.78
CA LEU A 460 -24.74 -2.79 4.33
C LEU A 460 -24.87 -2.49 5.83
N GLU A 461 -24.07 -3.18 6.65
CA GLU A 461 -23.90 -2.83 8.06
C GLU A 461 -22.99 -1.61 8.14
N THR A 462 -23.60 -0.43 8.16
CA THR A 462 -22.95 0.87 8.24
C THR A 462 -23.01 1.44 9.64
N ALA A 463 -21.91 2.01 10.12
CA ALA A 463 -21.93 2.87 11.28
C ALA A 463 -22.66 4.18 10.93
N PRO A 464 -23.46 4.76 11.84
CA PRO A 464 -24.26 5.96 11.56
C PRO A 464 -23.41 7.22 11.34
N GLN A 465 -22.15 7.20 11.79
CA GLN A 465 -21.20 8.31 11.68
C GLN A 465 -20.01 7.95 10.79
N GLY A 466 -19.22 8.96 10.43
CA GLY A 466 -18.06 8.78 9.54
C GLY A 466 -18.46 8.30 8.14
N PHE A 467 -17.60 7.48 7.53
CA PHE A 467 -17.83 7.00 6.17
C PHE A 467 -19.09 6.13 6.03
N GLY A 468 -19.48 5.36 7.06
CA GLY A 468 -20.71 4.57 7.04
C GLY A 468 -21.95 5.43 6.79
N GLY A 469 -22.13 6.51 7.57
CA GLY A 469 -23.24 7.44 7.38
C GLY A 469 -23.17 8.23 6.07
N GLU A 470 -21.97 8.50 5.56
CA GLU A 470 -21.80 9.09 4.22
C GLU A 470 -22.25 8.14 3.11
N VAL A 471 -21.96 6.84 3.23
CA VAL A 471 -22.42 5.80 2.29
C VAL A 471 -23.94 5.69 2.29
N GLU A 472 -24.59 5.70 3.46
CA GLU A 472 -26.05 5.68 3.55
C GLU A 472 -26.68 6.86 2.80
N ARG A 473 -26.22 8.09 3.06
CA ARG A 473 -26.68 9.29 2.35
C ARG A 473 -26.39 9.22 0.84
N ALA A 474 -25.26 8.64 0.45
CA ALA A 474 -24.90 8.46 -0.95
C ALA A 474 -25.81 7.46 -1.66
N LEU A 475 -26.20 6.35 -1.01
CA LEU A 475 -27.15 5.38 -1.54
C LEU A 475 -28.52 6.03 -1.77
N ASP A 476 -29.01 6.84 -0.84
CA ASP A 476 -30.28 7.58 -1.00
C ASP A 476 -30.23 8.54 -2.18
N ARG A 477 -29.18 9.36 -2.26
CA ARG A 477 -28.99 10.30 -3.40
C ARG A 477 -28.80 9.56 -4.72
N ARG A 478 -28.20 8.38 -4.71
CA ARG A 478 -28.05 7.54 -5.90
C ARG A 478 -29.38 6.97 -6.35
N ARG A 479 -30.24 6.49 -5.44
CA ARG A 479 -31.62 6.05 -5.77
C ARG A 479 -32.40 7.13 -6.48
N GLU A 480 -32.38 8.36 -5.97
CA GLU A 480 -33.04 9.50 -6.60
C GLU A 480 -32.48 9.83 -7.98
N THR A 481 -31.16 9.68 -8.17
CA THR A 481 -30.52 9.89 -9.46
C THR A 481 -30.95 8.84 -10.48
N LEU A 482 -30.99 7.56 -10.10
CA LEU A 482 -31.47 6.47 -10.95
C LEU A 482 -32.97 6.61 -11.29
N LEU A 483 -33.79 7.12 -10.36
CA LEU A 483 -35.19 7.45 -10.64
C LEU A 483 -35.31 8.56 -11.69
N ARG A 484 -34.57 9.67 -11.54
CA ARG A 484 -34.56 10.76 -12.52
C ARG A 484 -34.07 10.34 -13.90
N GLN A 485 -33.10 9.42 -13.96
CA GLN A 485 -32.58 8.86 -15.21
C GLN A 485 -33.50 7.79 -15.82
N GLY A 486 -34.60 7.43 -15.16
CA GLY A 486 -35.51 6.38 -15.62
C GLY A 486 -34.96 4.96 -15.49
N HIS A 487 -33.88 4.76 -14.74
CA HIS A 487 -33.26 3.45 -14.50
C HIS A 487 -33.92 2.68 -13.34
N ALA A 488 -34.80 3.33 -12.60
CA ALA A 488 -35.60 2.74 -11.54
C ALA A 488 -37.00 3.35 -11.52
N THR A 489 -37.91 2.70 -10.80
CA THR A 489 -39.27 3.20 -10.53
C THR A 489 -39.59 3.14 -9.04
N ARG A 490 -40.55 3.96 -8.60
CA ARG A 490 -41.20 3.76 -7.29
C ARG A 490 -42.41 2.87 -7.47
N GLY A 491 -42.49 1.81 -6.68
CA GLY A 491 -43.68 0.96 -6.59
C GLY A 491 -44.85 1.69 -5.91
N ALA A 492 -46.04 1.08 -5.99
CA ALA A 492 -47.24 1.61 -5.33
C ALA A 492 -47.14 1.65 -3.80
N ASP A 493 -46.23 0.84 -3.23
CA ASP A 493 -45.82 0.78 -1.83
C ASP A 493 -44.77 1.85 -1.46
N GLY A 494 -44.38 2.70 -2.41
CA GLY A 494 -43.29 3.67 -2.24
C GLY A 494 -41.90 3.06 -2.32
N ALA A 495 -41.77 1.74 -2.51
CA ALA A 495 -40.49 1.06 -2.55
C ALA A 495 -39.77 1.34 -3.88
N TRP A 496 -38.46 1.57 -3.81
CA TRP A 496 -37.62 1.72 -5.01
C TRP A 496 -37.39 0.36 -5.68
N ARG A 497 -37.49 0.30 -7.01
CA ARG A 497 -37.25 -0.91 -7.82
C ARG A 497 -36.36 -0.58 -9.01
N ALA A 498 -35.19 -1.21 -9.10
CA ALA A 498 -34.33 -1.13 -10.29
C ALA A 498 -34.97 -1.81 -11.50
N ARG A 499 -34.69 -1.31 -12.70
CA ARG A 499 -34.98 -2.05 -13.94
C ARG A 499 -34.12 -3.32 -14.03
N SER A 500 -34.66 -4.33 -14.70
CA SER A 500 -33.90 -5.54 -15.04
C SER A 500 -32.66 -5.17 -15.85
N GLY A 501 -31.51 -5.77 -15.53
CA GLY A 501 -30.24 -5.51 -16.22
C GLY A 501 -29.66 -4.10 -15.99
N LEU A 502 -30.02 -3.42 -14.89
CA LEU A 502 -29.53 -2.07 -14.56
C LEU A 502 -28.02 -1.91 -14.73
N LEU A 503 -27.23 -2.78 -14.09
CA LEU A 503 -25.77 -2.69 -14.11
C LEU A 503 -25.21 -2.81 -15.53
N ALA A 504 -25.69 -3.78 -16.30
CA ALA A 504 -25.27 -3.99 -17.69
C ALA A 504 -25.66 -2.81 -18.60
N THR A 505 -26.79 -2.17 -18.32
CA THR A 505 -27.26 -0.99 -19.06
C THR A 505 -26.35 0.21 -18.83
N LEU A 506 -26.07 0.53 -17.56
CA LEU A 506 -25.18 1.64 -17.19
C LEU A 506 -23.75 1.42 -17.70
N GLU A 507 -23.22 0.21 -17.57
CA GLU A 507 -21.89 -0.13 -18.10
C GLU A 507 -21.81 0.08 -19.62
N ARG A 508 -22.79 -0.43 -20.37
CA ARG A 508 -22.82 -0.27 -21.83
C ARG A 508 -22.90 1.20 -22.24
N GLN A 509 -23.72 2.00 -21.56
CA GLN A 509 -23.82 3.43 -21.82
C GLN A 509 -22.48 4.15 -21.57
N GLU A 510 -21.81 3.82 -20.46
CA GLU A 510 -20.52 4.41 -20.13
C GLU A 510 -19.43 4.03 -21.12
N VAL A 511 -19.35 2.76 -21.49
CA VAL A 511 -18.39 2.24 -22.47
C VAL A 511 -18.61 2.88 -23.83
N SER A 512 -19.87 3.06 -24.28
CA SER A 512 -20.17 3.69 -25.57
C SER A 512 -19.68 5.12 -25.60
N ARG A 513 -20.13 5.92 -24.64
CA ARG A 513 -19.78 7.34 -24.56
C ARG A 513 -18.27 7.54 -24.40
N ARG A 514 -17.61 6.73 -23.56
CA ARG A 514 -16.15 6.86 -23.36
C ARG A 514 -15.37 6.42 -24.59
N GLY A 515 -15.78 5.33 -25.24
CA GLY A 515 -15.20 4.87 -26.50
C GLY A 515 -15.33 5.93 -27.60
N GLU A 516 -16.52 6.49 -27.80
CA GLU A 516 -16.77 7.57 -28.76
C GLU A 516 -15.93 8.82 -28.46
N ALA A 517 -15.80 9.20 -27.19
CA ALA A 517 -14.96 10.32 -26.79
C ALA A 517 -13.47 10.08 -27.07
N MET A 518 -12.98 8.85 -26.85
CA MET A 518 -11.60 8.46 -27.18
C MET A 518 -11.36 8.44 -28.69
N ALA A 519 -12.33 7.99 -29.49
CA ALA A 519 -12.23 7.97 -30.95
C ALA A 519 -12.09 9.39 -31.54
N LYS A 520 -12.73 10.41 -30.94
CA LYS A 520 -12.60 11.81 -31.36
C LYS A 520 -11.18 12.37 -31.19
N GLY A 521 -10.40 11.82 -30.26
CA GLY A 521 -9.01 12.24 -30.00
C GLY A 521 -7.95 11.28 -30.56
N GLY A 522 -8.36 10.18 -31.19
CA GLY A 522 -7.47 9.14 -31.71
C GLY A 522 -7.60 8.95 -33.23
N SER A 523 -6.77 8.07 -33.78
CA SER A 523 -6.77 7.73 -35.21
C SER A 523 -7.65 6.54 -35.59
N LEU A 524 -8.22 5.84 -34.59
CA LEU A 524 -9.04 4.64 -34.79
C LEU A 524 -10.48 4.90 -34.32
N PRO A 525 -11.51 4.45 -35.06
CA PRO A 525 -12.88 4.49 -34.61
C PRO A 525 -13.12 3.49 -33.47
N PHE A 526 -14.06 3.82 -32.59
CA PHE A 526 -14.48 2.94 -31.51
C PHE A 526 -15.50 1.91 -32.00
N ARG A 527 -15.32 0.65 -31.62
CA ARG A 527 -16.29 -0.43 -31.81
C ARG A 527 -16.75 -0.99 -30.47
N MET A 528 -18.06 -0.93 -30.24
CA MET A 528 -18.69 -1.57 -29.09
C MET A 528 -18.56 -3.10 -29.15
N PRO A 529 -18.04 -3.77 -28.11
CA PRO A 529 -18.07 -5.23 -28.04
C PRO A 529 -19.51 -5.74 -27.94
N GLU A 530 -19.87 -6.73 -28.77
CA GLU A 530 -21.19 -7.35 -28.76
C GLU A 530 -21.11 -8.80 -28.28
N PRO A 531 -22.07 -9.27 -27.47
CA PRO A 531 -22.15 -10.68 -27.07
C PRO A 531 -22.09 -11.62 -28.27
N GLY A 532 -21.31 -12.70 -28.14
CA GLY A 532 -21.06 -13.69 -29.17
C GLY A 532 -20.02 -13.30 -30.23
N LYS A 533 -19.57 -12.03 -30.29
CA LYS A 533 -18.55 -11.59 -31.26
C LYS A 533 -17.13 -11.69 -30.70
N ALA A 534 -16.19 -11.96 -31.59
CA ALA A 534 -14.76 -11.99 -31.26
C ALA A 534 -14.19 -10.56 -31.16
N VAL A 535 -13.27 -10.38 -30.22
CA VAL A 535 -12.41 -9.20 -30.09
C VAL A 535 -10.97 -9.67 -30.25
N ARG A 536 -10.26 -9.10 -31.22
CA ARG A 536 -8.84 -9.38 -31.49
C ARG A 536 -8.10 -8.08 -31.75
N GLY A 537 -6.91 -7.95 -31.17
CA GLY A 537 -6.04 -6.80 -31.41
C GLY A 537 -4.90 -6.73 -30.42
N LYS A 538 -4.10 -5.67 -30.53
CA LYS A 538 -2.99 -5.38 -29.63
C LYS A 538 -3.51 -4.72 -28.35
N LEU A 539 -3.12 -5.25 -27.20
CA LEU A 539 -3.36 -4.58 -25.93
C LEU A 539 -2.42 -3.38 -25.79
N VAL A 540 -2.93 -2.17 -25.92
CA VAL A 540 -2.09 -0.95 -25.89
C VAL A 540 -2.13 -0.25 -24.54
N ASP A 541 -3.29 -0.19 -23.90
CA ASP A 541 -3.44 0.51 -22.63
C ASP A 541 -4.66 0.02 -21.82
N SER A 542 -4.96 0.72 -20.72
CA SER A 542 -6.15 0.52 -19.90
C SER A 542 -6.77 1.86 -19.49
N VAL A 543 -8.09 1.91 -19.39
CA VAL A 543 -8.85 3.07 -18.91
C VAL A 543 -9.64 2.70 -17.65
N GLN A 544 -9.70 3.64 -16.71
CA GLN A 544 -10.48 3.49 -15.48
C GLN A 544 -11.85 4.14 -15.64
N LEU A 545 -12.91 3.34 -15.57
CA LEU A 545 -14.32 3.74 -15.65
C LEU A 545 -15.01 3.53 -14.30
N ALA A 546 -16.19 4.12 -14.10
CA ALA A 546 -17.03 3.87 -12.93
C ALA A 546 -17.43 2.39 -12.85
N SER A 547 -17.69 1.79 -14.02
CA SER A 547 -17.99 0.36 -14.19
C SER A 547 -16.81 -0.58 -13.93
N GLY A 548 -15.58 -0.05 -13.86
CA GLY A 548 -14.38 -0.85 -13.59
C GLY A 548 -13.19 -0.45 -14.46
N LYS A 549 -12.12 -1.24 -14.41
CA LYS A 549 -10.97 -1.08 -15.30
C LYS A 549 -11.26 -1.78 -16.63
N PHE A 550 -10.99 -1.11 -17.74
CA PHE A 550 -11.17 -1.65 -19.09
C PHE A 550 -9.83 -1.62 -19.84
N ALA A 551 -9.56 -2.67 -20.62
CA ALA A 551 -8.43 -2.74 -21.51
C ALA A 551 -8.76 -2.08 -22.86
N VAL A 552 -7.79 -1.38 -23.45
CA VAL A 552 -7.88 -0.80 -24.79
C VAL A 552 -7.23 -1.77 -25.77
N ILE A 553 -8.05 -2.38 -26.64
CA ILE A 553 -7.60 -3.34 -27.65
C ILE A 553 -7.68 -2.67 -29.01
N GLU A 554 -6.53 -2.37 -29.60
CA GLU A 554 -6.43 -1.80 -30.94
C GLU A 554 -6.37 -2.93 -31.97
N GLY A 555 -7.39 -3.01 -32.82
CA GLY A 555 -7.41 -3.85 -34.01
C GLY A 555 -6.77 -3.13 -35.21
N HIS A 556 -6.96 -3.69 -36.40
CA HIS A 556 -6.42 -3.10 -37.64
C HIS A 556 -7.16 -1.83 -38.09
N MET A 557 -8.47 -1.74 -37.83
CA MET A 557 -9.32 -0.64 -38.30
C MET A 557 -10.16 0.00 -37.20
N ASP A 558 -10.15 -0.55 -35.99
CA ASP A 558 -10.95 -0.08 -34.86
C ASP A 558 -10.22 -0.33 -33.54
N PHE A 559 -10.76 0.22 -32.47
CA PHE A 559 -10.41 -0.21 -31.12
C PHE A 559 -11.65 -0.53 -30.31
N ALA A 560 -11.48 -1.41 -29.31
CA ALA A 560 -12.55 -1.82 -28.40
C ALA A 560 -12.11 -1.67 -26.94
N LEU A 561 -13.08 -1.37 -26.08
CA LEU A 561 -12.90 -1.33 -24.63
C LEU A 561 -13.51 -2.59 -24.04
N VAL A 562 -12.72 -3.36 -23.30
CA VAL A 562 -13.13 -4.66 -22.76
C VAL A 562 -12.80 -4.78 -21.27
N PRO A 563 -13.60 -5.50 -20.47
CA PRO A 563 -13.32 -5.64 -19.04
C PRO A 563 -11.91 -6.16 -18.75
N TRP A 564 -11.16 -5.44 -17.91
CA TRP A 564 -9.78 -5.78 -17.56
C TRP A 564 -9.73 -7.03 -16.68
N ARG A 565 -8.72 -7.88 -16.91
CA ARG A 565 -8.36 -8.99 -16.02
C ARG A 565 -6.88 -8.86 -15.64
N PRO A 566 -6.47 -9.07 -14.38
CA PRO A 566 -5.06 -8.94 -13.97
C PRO A 566 -4.08 -9.74 -14.84
N VAL A 567 -4.53 -10.88 -15.36
CA VAL A 567 -3.78 -11.73 -16.28
C VAL A 567 -3.38 -11.05 -17.61
N MET A 568 -4.01 -9.94 -17.96
CA MET A 568 -3.78 -9.18 -19.20
C MET A 568 -2.51 -8.33 -19.12
N GLU A 569 -2.06 -7.93 -17.92
CA GLU A 569 -0.88 -7.05 -17.77
C GLU A 569 0.36 -7.61 -18.47
N ARG A 570 0.58 -8.93 -18.39
CA ARG A 570 1.69 -9.62 -19.06
C ARG A 570 1.61 -9.68 -20.59
N TYR A 571 0.52 -9.20 -21.17
CA TYR A 571 0.29 -9.13 -22.62
C TYR A 571 0.25 -7.69 -23.13
N ARG A 572 0.58 -6.68 -22.30
CA ARG A 572 0.71 -5.30 -22.78
C ARG A 572 1.70 -5.24 -23.95
N GLY A 573 1.29 -4.57 -25.03
CA GLY A 573 2.00 -4.50 -26.29
C GLY A 573 1.90 -5.75 -27.19
N ARG A 574 1.16 -6.79 -26.81
CA ARG A 574 1.01 -8.05 -27.59
C ARG A 574 -0.41 -8.20 -28.14
N GLU A 575 -0.55 -9.01 -29.19
CA GLU A 575 -1.85 -9.43 -29.69
C GLU A 575 -2.55 -10.35 -28.69
N ILE A 576 -3.83 -10.09 -28.46
CA ILE A 576 -4.74 -10.95 -27.70
C ILE A 576 -6.05 -11.15 -28.48
N ALA A 577 -6.73 -12.26 -28.20
CA ALA A 577 -8.03 -12.59 -28.77
C ALA A 577 -8.95 -13.21 -27.72
N GLY A 578 -10.24 -12.91 -27.82
CA GLY A 578 -11.27 -13.47 -26.97
C GLY A 578 -12.67 -13.31 -27.57
N THR A 579 -13.65 -13.98 -26.97
CA THR A 579 -15.06 -13.90 -27.37
C THR A 579 -15.87 -13.31 -26.23
N VAL A 580 -16.74 -12.35 -26.54
CA VAL A 580 -17.66 -11.77 -25.57
C VAL A 580 -18.76 -12.79 -25.27
N GLU A 581 -18.93 -13.17 -24.01
CA GLU A 581 -19.96 -14.09 -23.55
C GLU A 581 -21.30 -13.36 -23.34
N ILE A 582 -22.37 -14.15 -23.26
CA ILE A 582 -23.70 -13.66 -22.89
C ILE A 582 -23.63 -13.19 -21.43
N GLY A 583 -23.76 -11.88 -21.21
CA GLY A 583 -23.53 -11.24 -19.90
C GLY A 583 -22.36 -10.27 -19.86
N GLY A 584 -21.60 -10.12 -20.95
CA GLY A 584 -20.57 -9.09 -21.10
C GLY A 584 -19.17 -9.47 -20.61
N THR A 585 -19.02 -10.65 -20.00
CA THR A 585 -17.70 -11.23 -19.70
C THR A 585 -16.99 -11.65 -20.98
N ILE A 586 -15.65 -11.76 -20.95
CA ILE A 586 -14.87 -12.20 -22.12
C ILE A 586 -14.07 -13.46 -21.78
N SER A 587 -14.28 -14.49 -22.61
CA SER A 587 -13.45 -15.69 -22.65
C SER A 587 -12.21 -15.41 -23.48
N TRP A 588 -11.03 -15.42 -22.85
CA TRP A 588 -9.77 -15.06 -23.50
C TRP A 588 -8.96 -16.29 -23.91
N GLN A 589 -8.48 -16.29 -25.16
CA GLN A 589 -7.50 -17.26 -25.65
C GLN A 589 -6.09 -16.64 -25.65
N LEU A 590 -5.48 -16.56 -24.47
CA LEU A 590 -4.17 -15.92 -24.27
C LEU A 590 -3.01 -16.89 -24.60
N ARG A 591 -2.69 -17.09 -25.88
CA ARG A 591 -1.56 -17.96 -26.28
C ARG A 591 -0.22 -17.31 -25.89
N ARG A 592 0.73 -18.09 -25.34
CA ARG A 592 2.14 -17.66 -25.24
C ARG A 592 2.70 -17.61 -26.65
N GLY A 593 3.05 -16.43 -27.15
CA GLY A 593 3.74 -16.30 -28.43
C GLY A 593 5.02 -17.13 -28.41
N ARG A 594 5.14 -18.10 -29.33
CA ARG A 594 6.44 -18.61 -29.76
C ARG A 594 7.12 -17.45 -30.49
N GLY A 595 8.31 -17.08 -30.06
CA GLY A 595 9.17 -16.22 -30.87
C GLY A 595 9.36 -16.89 -32.23
N LEU A 596 9.11 -16.14 -33.30
CA LEU A 596 9.61 -16.50 -34.62
C LEU A 596 11.13 -16.41 -34.53
N GLY A 597 11.79 -17.56 -34.42
CA GLY A 597 13.19 -17.67 -34.78
C GLY A 597 13.25 -17.71 -36.29
N ILE A 598 13.66 -16.60 -36.90
CA ILE A 598 14.58 -16.53 -38.03
C ILE A 598 15.50 -15.35 -37.76
#